data_AF-A0A9E3L110-F1
#
_entry.id   AF-A0A9E3L110-F1
#
_cell.length_a   1.000
_cell.length_b   1.000
_cell.length_c   1.000
_cell.angle_alpha   90.00
_cell.angle_beta   90.00
_cell.angle_gamma   90.00
#
_symmetry.space_group_name_H-M   'P 1'
#
loop_
_entity.id
_entity.type
_entity.pdbx_description
1 polymer ?
#
loop_
_entity_poly.entity_id
_entity_poly.type
_entity_poly.pdbx_seq_one_letter_code
_entity_poly.pdbx_strand_id
1 'polypeptide(L)'
;LNNHQLSGIAGVANIGTDRNWTGHPFAQANWYAFGRLAWDHQLSANQIADEWIRMTFTNDVGFVNPVKEIMDNSWETTVSYMTPLGLHHIMGWSHHYGPAPWIKDKHRADWTSVYYHQASKEGIGFNRTASGSNAIAQYVKTVANLFGSREHCPEKFLLWFHHVGWTEKLKSGKTLWEEICHHYYAGADEVKTFQQQWNVMEGKIDRERFEHVKMLLEIQYNEAIWWRNACVLYFQSFSGLPIPKGLEKPENTLDYYMNLEFPYAPGIRPQW
;
A
#
# COMPACT_ATOMS: atom_id res chain seq x y z
N LEU A 1 -12.73 18.50 20.52
CA LEU A 1 -13.28 17.27 19.86
C LEU A 1 -14.31 16.65 20.78
N ASN A 2 -15.59 16.60 20.39
CA ASN A 2 -16.69 15.93 21.12
C ASN A 2 -16.78 16.21 22.65
N ASN A 3 -16.55 17.45 23.08
CA ASN A 3 -16.61 17.89 24.49
C ASN A 3 -15.70 17.12 25.48
N HIS A 4 -14.64 16.47 25.00
CA HIS A 4 -13.63 15.87 25.88
C HIS A 4 -12.70 16.94 26.49
N GLN A 5 -12.34 16.77 27.76
CA GLN A 5 -11.42 17.67 28.48
C GLN A 5 -9.96 17.55 28.00
N LEU A 6 -9.57 16.35 27.55
CA LEU A 6 -8.25 16.06 27.03
C LEU A 6 -8.40 15.36 25.68
N SER A 7 -7.59 15.78 24.71
CA SER A 7 -7.49 15.15 23.39
C SER A 7 -6.05 15.20 22.92
N GLY A 8 -5.63 14.21 22.14
CA GLY A 8 -4.29 14.16 21.57
C GLY A 8 -4.16 13.08 20.51
N ILE A 9 -2.98 13.01 19.91
CA ILE A 9 -2.58 12.00 18.94
C ILE A 9 -1.15 11.54 19.26
N ALA A 10 -0.85 10.27 19.00
CA ALA A 10 0.49 9.70 19.17
C ALA A 10 0.97 9.13 17.84
N GLY A 11 2.27 9.26 17.57
CA GLY A 11 2.93 8.76 16.37
C GLY A 11 4.12 7.89 16.76
N VAL A 12 4.22 6.70 16.19
CA VAL A 12 5.36 5.81 16.42
C VAL A 12 6.52 6.29 15.56
N ALA A 13 7.56 6.83 16.19
CA ALA A 13 8.60 7.60 15.50
C ALA A 13 9.45 6.77 14.53
N ASN A 14 9.69 5.48 14.82
CA ASN A 14 10.52 4.57 14.03
C ASN A 14 11.90 5.13 13.60
N ILE A 15 12.47 6.05 14.38
CA ILE A 15 13.82 6.60 14.15
C ILE A 15 14.88 5.74 14.81
N GLY A 16 16.11 5.83 14.32
CA GLY A 16 17.26 5.11 14.83
C GLY A 16 18.54 5.93 14.83
N THR A 17 19.68 5.24 14.98
CA THR A 17 21.02 5.83 14.99
C THR A 17 21.55 6.17 13.60
N ASP A 18 20.79 5.87 12.54
CA ASP A 18 21.13 6.27 11.17
C ASP A 18 21.37 7.77 11.11
N ARG A 19 22.34 8.20 10.29
CA ARG A 19 22.74 9.62 10.26
C ARG A 19 21.60 10.56 9.88
N ASN A 20 20.65 10.08 9.08
CA ASN A 20 19.46 10.81 8.67
C ASN A 20 18.21 10.46 9.52
N TRP A 21 18.38 9.73 10.62
CA TRP A 21 17.38 9.26 11.58
C TRP A 21 16.37 8.22 11.08
N THR A 22 15.92 8.34 9.84
CA THR A 22 14.76 7.58 9.32
C THR A 22 15.10 6.53 8.28
N GLY A 23 16.39 6.34 7.95
CA GLY A 23 16.86 5.44 6.90
C GLY A 23 16.53 5.98 5.50
N HIS A 24 15.24 5.98 5.13
CA HIS A 24 14.75 6.60 3.90
C HIS A 24 14.61 8.13 4.08
N PRO A 25 15.21 8.99 3.22
CA PRO A 25 15.11 10.45 3.35
C PRO A 25 13.66 10.99 3.39
N PHE A 26 12.78 10.48 2.53
CA PHE A 26 11.36 10.84 2.53
C PHE A 26 10.56 10.36 3.75
N ALA A 27 11.06 9.41 4.55
CA ALA A 27 10.39 9.06 5.81
C ALA A 27 10.45 10.20 6.84
N GLN A 28 11.37 11.16 6.68
CA GLN A 28 11.38 12.41 7.45
C GLN A 28 10.13 13.25 7.17
N ALA A 29 9.59 13.21 5.94
CA ALA A 29 8.37 13.93 5.58
C ALA A 29 7.16 13.41 6.36
N ASN A 30 7.09 12.10 6.64
CA ASN A 30 6.03 11.51 7.47
C ASN A 30 6.11 12.00 8.92
N TRP A 31 7.33 12.07 9.48
CA TRP A 31 7.53 12.58 10.83
C TRP A 31 7.18 14.07 10.91
N TYR A 32 7.59 14.86 9.91
CA TYR A 32 7.20 16.26 9.79
C TYR A 32 5.69 16.42 9.70
N ALA A 33 5.03 15.67 8.80
CA ALA A 33 3.59 15.70 8.62
C ALA A 33 2.81 15.34 9.89
N PHE A 34 3.26 14.34 10.64
CA PHE A 34 2.68 13.99 11.93
C PHE A 34 2.71 15.18 12.90
N GLY A 35 3.86 15.85 13.03
CA GLY A 35 3.98 17.02 13.90
C GLY A 35 3.08 18.19 13.47
N ARG A 36 3.01 18.45 12.15
CA ARG A 36 2.13 19.50 11.59
C ARG A 36 0.65 19.19 11.83
N LEU A 37 0.21 17.96 11.60
CA LEU A 37 -1.18 17.53 11.80
C LEU A 37 -1.57 17.40 13.29
N ALA A 38 -0.61 17.08 14.17
CA ALA A 38 -0.82 17.11 15.61
C ALA A 38 -1.03 18.54 16.13
N TRP A 39 -0.40 19.52 15.48
CA TRP A 39 -0.60 20.94 15.76
C TRP A 39 -1.90 21.48 15.18
N ASP A 40 -2.15 21.22 13.88
CA ASP A 40 -3.36 21.59 13.17
C ASP A 40 -3.79 20.48 12.21
N HIS A 41 -4.83 19.75 12.61
CA HIS A 41 -5.36 18.61 11.86
C HIS A 41 -6.14 19.01 10.59
N GLN A 42 -6.30 20.30 10.30
CA GLN A 42 -6.97 20.80 9.10
C GLN A 42 -6.00 21.10 7.96
N LEU A 43 -4.69 21.05 8.21
CA LEU A 43 -3.68 21.24 7.18
C LEU A 43 -3.79 20.18 6.08
N SER A 44 -3.62 20.61 4.83
CA SER A 44 -3.60 19.68 3.70
C SER A 44 -2.24 18.99 3.56
N ALA A 45 -2.23 17.76 3.06
CA ALA A 45 -1.01 17.04 2.75
C ALA A 45 -0.12 17.82 1.76
N ASN A 46 -0.71 18.44 0.75
CA ASN A 46 0.01 19.22 -0.26
C ASN A 46 0.73 20.45 0.34
N GLN A 47 0.08 21.15 1.30
CA GLN A 47 0.73 22.26 2.01
C GLN A 47 1.92 21.76 2.82
N ILE A 48 1.75 20.69 3.59
CA ILE A 48 2.80 20.12 4.43
C ILE A 48 3.98 19.63 3.58
N ALA A 49 3.70 18.98 2.44
CA ALA A 49 4.73 18.55 1.50
C ALA A 49 5.52 19.74 0.92
N ASP A 50 4.85 20.83 0.56
CA ASP A 50 5.50 22.07 0.10
C ASP A 50 6.47 22.64 1.14
N GLU A 51 6.00 22.78 2.39
CA GLU A 51 6.80 23.24 3.51
C GLU A 51 8.04 22.35 3.71
N TRP A 52 7.85 21.03 3.77
CA TRP A 52 8.92 20.07 4.03
C TRP A 52 9.98 20.06 2.91
N ILE A 53 9.57 20.04 1.64
CA ILE A 53 10.51 20.00 0.51
C ILE A 53 11.38 21.25 0.48
N ARG A 54 10.78 22.43 0.71
CA ARG A 54 11.50 23.71 0.73
C ARG A 54 12.53 23.80 1.85
N MET A 55 12.18 23.27 3.02
CA MET A 55 13.09 23.22 4.17
C MET A 55 14.19 22.18 4.01
N THR A 56 13.90 21.07 3.31
CA THR A 56 14.80 19.92 3.24
C THR A 56 15.76 20.01 2.05
N PHE A 57 15.26 20.37 0.88
CA PHE A 57 15.99 20.23 -0.38
C PHE A 57 16.35 21.56 -1.02
N THR A 58 15.35 22.28 -1.54
CA THR A 58 15.54 23.51 -2.32
C THR A 58 14.23 24.27 -2.47
N ASN A 59 14.32 25.56 -2.81
CA ASN A 59 13.17 26.41 -3.14
C ASN A 59 12.92 26.54 -4.65
N ASP A 60 13.73 25.88 -5.50
CA ASP A 60 13.49 25.82 -6.95
C ASP A 60 12.15 25.14 -7.24
N VAL A 61 11.20 25.90 -7.79
CA VAL A 61 9.86 25.41 -8.16
C VAL A 61 9.91 24.28 -9.18
N GLY A 62 10.97 24.22 -10.00
CA GLY A 62 11.22 23.12 -10.94
C GLY A 62 11.68 21.82 -10.26
N PHE A 63 11.99 21.84 -8.97
CA PHE A 63 12.20 20.66 -8.13
C PHE A 63 11.02 20.42 -7.19
N VAL A 64 10.52 21.49 -6.55
CA VAL A 64 9.42 21.37 -5.57
C VAL A 64 8.18 20.74 -6.20
N ASN A 65 7.72 21.22 -7.35
CA ASN A 65 6.46 20.75 -7.93
C ASN A 65 6.51 19.26 -8.34
N PRO A 66 7.52 18.78 -9.09
CA PRO A 66 7.62 17.36 -9.42
C PRO A 66 7.75 16.44 -8.20
N VAL A 67 8.50 16.87 -7.18
CA VAL A 67 8.68 16.05 -5.96
C VAL A 67 7.41 16.00 -5.11
N LYS A 68 6.63 17.10 -5.07
CA LYS A 68 5.29 17.08 -4.46
C LYS A 68 4.38 16.08 -5.16
N GLU A 69 4.42 16.01 -6.49
CA GLU A 69 3.63 15.05 -7.25
C GLU A 69 4.00 13.60 -6.93
N ILE A 70 5.30 13.27 -6.81
CA ILE A 70 5.74 11.94 -6.33
C ILE A 70 5.16 11.67 -4.94
N MET A 71 5.28 12.62 -4.01
CA MET A 71 4.80 12.46 -2.64
C MET A 71 3.28 12.26 -2.55
N ASP A 72 2.51 13.08 -3.27
CA ASP A 72 1.05 13.05 -3.29
C ASP A 72 0.51 11.70 -3.81
N ASN A 73 1.22 11.06 -4.75
CA ASN A 73 0.82 9.77 -5.32
C ASN A 73 1.39 8.55 -4.58
N SER A 74 2.49 8.71 -3.84
CA SER A 74 3.25 7.59 -3.24
C SER A 74 2.42 6.62 -2.40
N TRP A 75 1.49 7.12 -1.58
CA TRP A 75 0.65 6.29 -0.72
C TRP A 75 -0.28 5.37 -1.52
N GLU A 76 -1.03 5.93 -2.47
CA GLU A 76 -1.98 5.15 -3.27
C GLU A 76 -1.24 4.20 -4.22
N THR A 77 -0.05 4.57 -4.71
CA THR A 77 0.81 3.67 -5.47
C THR A 77 1.17 2.43 -4.65
N THR A 78 1.61 2.61 -3.39
CA THR A 78 1.89 1.50 -2.48
C THR A 78 0.64 0.66 -2.18
N VAL A 79 -0.51 1.29 -1.93
CA VAL A 79 -1.78 0.56 -1.79
C VAL A 79 -2.08 -0.26 -3.03
N SER A 80 -1.85 0.29 -4.23
CA SER A 80 -2.18 -0.35 -5.50
C SER A 80 -1.34 -1.61 -5.76
N TYR A 81 -0.02 -1.56 -5.54
CA TYR A 81 0.83 -2.74 -5.72
C TYR A 81 0.87 -3.67 -4.50
N MET A 82 0.35 -3.29 -3.32
CA MET A 82 0.32 -4.18 -2.15
C MET A 82 -1.08 -4.73 -1.88
N THR A 83 -2.04 -3.86 -1.59
CA THR A 83 -3.33 -4.20 -0.98
C THR A 83 -4.50 -3.37 -1.53
N PRO A 84 -4.80 -3.45 -2.84
CA PRO A 84 -5.87 -2.66 -3.45
C PRO A 84 -7.27 -3.15 -3.05
N LEU A 85 -8.30 -2.34 -3.33
CA LEU A 85 -9.73 -2.68 -3.19
C LEU A 85 -10.17 -3.08 -1.76
N GLY A 86 -9.37 -2.78 -0.75
CA GLY A 86 -9.63 -3.14 0.64
C GLY A 86 -9.05 -4.50 1.04
N LEU A 87 -8.18 -5.11 0.23
CA LEU A 87 -7.29 -6.16 0.71
C LEU A 87 -6.43 -5.63 1.87
N HIS A 88 -5.96 -6.52 2.72
CA HIS A 88 -5.07 -6.18 3.82
C HIS A 88 -4.40 -7.42 4.40
N HIS A 89 -3.32 -7.22 5.16
CA HIS A 89 -2.65 -8.28 5.93
C HIS A 89 -2.15 -9.45 5.07
N ILE A 90 -1.54 -9.14 3.92
CA ILE A 90 -0.96 -10.11 2.97
C ILE A 90 0.57 -9.98 2.88
N MET A 91 1.20 -9.53 3.96
CA MET A 91 2.64 -9.32 4.09
C MET A 91 3.36 -10.57 4.59
N GLY A 92 4.68 -10.63 4.35
CA GLY A 92 5.58 -11.66 4.86
C GLY A 92 5.43 -11.90 6.36
N TRP A 93 5.36 -13.16 6.78
CA TRP A 93 5.19 -13.52 8.18
C TRP A 93 6.32 -12.98 9.06
N SER A 94 5.97 -12.47 10.25
CA SER A 94 6.88 -11.89 11.24
C SER A 94 7.54 -10.57 10.83
N HIS A 95 8.20 -10.50 9.67
CA HIS A 95 8.97 -9.32 9.26
C HIS A 95 8.15 -8.29 8.47
N HIS A 96 7.00 -8.68 7.91
CA HIS A 96 6.10 -7.84 7.11
C HIS A 96 6.71 -7.23 5.84
N TYR A 97 7.98 -7.51 5.54
CA TYR A 97 8.62 -7.23 4.25
C TYR A 97 8.12 -8.19 3.16
N GLY A 98 7.71 -7.66 2.01
CA GLY A 98 7.30 -8.44 0.85
C GLY A 98 5.92 -9.12 0.92
N PRO A 99 5.41 -9.61 -0.22
CA PRO A 99 4.14 -10.32 -0.34
C PRO A 99 4.18 -11.71 0.29
N ALA A 100 3.15 -12.04 1.05
CA ALA A 100 2.83 -13.42 1.42
C ALA A 100 1.31 -13.62 1.60
N PRO A 101 0.50 -13.50 0.53
CA PRO A 101 -0.93 -13.78 0.60
C PRO A 101 -1.25 -15.26 0.89
N TRP A 102 -0.26 -16.15 0.90
CA TRP A 102 -0.41 -17.58 1.20
C TRP A 102 -0.14 -17.98 2.66
N ILE A 103 0.19 -17.04 3.55
CA ILE A 103 0.40 -17.37 4.98
C ILE A 103 -0.88 -17.95 5.55
N LYS A 104 -0.78 -19.23 5.91
CA LYS A 104 -1.76 -20.05 6.62
C LYS A 104 -1.08 -20.82 7.75
N ASP A 105 -1.86 -21.60 8.50
CA ASP A 105 -1.37 -22.56 9.49
C ASP A 105 -0.42 -21.94 10.52
N LYS A 106 -0.88 -20.84 11.14
CA LYS A 106 -0.23 -20.21 12.29
C LYS A 106 -1.07 -20.45 13.53
N HIS A 107 -0.45 -20.28 14.69
CA HIS A 107 -1.07 -20.55 15.99
C HIS A 107 -2.35 -19.73 16.25
N ARG A 108 -2.53 -18.61 15.54
CA ARG A 108 -3.79 -17.86 15.50
C ARG A 108 -4.19 -17.55 14.06
N ALA A 109 -5.46 -17.79 13.75
CA ALA A 109 -6.00 -17.52 12.41
C ALA A 109 -5.91 -16.03 12.04
N ASP A 110 -6.16 -15.14 12.99
CA ASP A 110 -6.11 -13.68 12.76
C ASP A 110 -4.68 -13.13 12.56
N TRP A 111 -3.65 -13.98 12.62
CA TRP A 111 -2.28 -13.62 12.22
C TRP A 111 -1.92 -14.18 10.83
N THR A 112 -2.85 -14.86 10.16
CA THR A 112 -2.66 -15.41 8.80
C THR A 112 -3.24 -14.47 7.75
N SER A 113 -2.69 -14.47 6.54
CA SER A 113 -3.25 -13.68 5.44
C SER A 113 -4.56 -14.28 4.92
N VAL A 114 -4.65 -15.62 4.86
CA VAL A 114 -5.85 -16.33 4.36
C VAL A 114 -7.12 -16.04 5.17
N TYR A 115 -6.99 -15.73 6.46
CA TYR A 115 -8.12 -15.33 7.30
C TYR A 115 -8.81 -14.05 6.81
N TYR A 116 -8.02 -13.10 6.30
CA TYR A 116 -8.52 -11.78 5.93
C TYR A 116 -9.12 -11.76 4.54
N HIS A 117 -8.40 -12.29 3.54
CA HIS A 117 -8.87 -12.19 2.16
C HIS A 117 -9.86 -13.29 1.76
N GLN A 118 -9.90 -14.45 2.44
CA GLN A 118 -10.86 -15.54 2.18
C GLN A 118 -11.04 -15.89 0.68
N ALA A 119 -9.93 -15.95 -0.05
CA ALA A 119 -9.96 -16.26 -1.47
C ALA A 119 -10.38 -17.72 -1.68
N SER A 120 -11.26 -17.92 -2.66
CA SER A 120 -11.90 -19.20 -3.01
C SER A 120 -12.18 -19.23 -4.51
N LYS A 121 -12.73 -20.33 -5.05
CA LYS A 121 -13.11 -20.38 -6.47
C LYS A 121 -14.27 -19.44 -6.78
N GLU A 122 -15.08 -19.13 -5.77
CA GLU A 122 -16.27 -18.33 -5.88
C GLU A 122 -15.94 -16.83 -5.85
N GLY A 123 -14.96 -16.42 -5.04
CA GLY A 123 -14.62 -15.01 -4.86
C GLY A 123 -13.56 -14.75 -3.78
N ILE A 124 -13.45 -13.48 -3.38
CA ILE A 124 -12.49 -12.95 -2.39
C ILE A 124 -13.12 -11.81 -1.58
N GLY A 125 -12.61 -11.56 -0.39
CA GLY A 125 -13.01 -10.48 0.52
C GLY A 125 -13.63 -11.01 1.81
N PHE A 126 -13.88 -10.14 2.78
CA PHE A 126 -14.45 -10.53 4.07
C PHE A 126 -15.87 -9.97 4.20
N ASN A 127 -16.88 -10.83 4.32
CA ASN A 127 -18.25 -10.36 4.57
C ASN A 127 -18.39 -9.83 6.00
N ARG A 128 -18.32 -8.50 6.15
CA ARG A 128 -18.52 -7.78 7.42
C ARG A 128 -19.89 -7.09 7.48
N THR A 129 -20.76 -7.36 6.50
CA THR A 129 -22.16 -6.89 6.49
C THR A 129 -23.03 -7.65 7.50
N ALA A 130 -24.32 -7.29 7.58
CA ALA A 130 -25.29 -7.94 8.47
C ALA A 130 -25.44 -9.45 8.23
N SER A 131 -25.11 -9.96 7.04
CA SER A 131 -25.14 -11.40 6.73
C SER A 131 -23.83 -12.13 7.04
N GLY A 132 -22.78 -11.41 7.45
CA GLY A 132 -21.48 -11.95 7.83
C GLY A 132 -21.17 -11.69 9.30
N SER A 133 -20.01 -11.10 9.60
CA SER A 133 -19.64 -10.77 10.99
C SER A 133 -20.43 -9.61 11.60
N ASN A 134 -21.19 -8.87 10.78
CA ASN A 134 -21.93 -7.67 11.16
C ASN A 134 -21.08 -6.57 11.82
N ALA A 135 -19.77 -6.50 11.53
CA ALA A 135 -18.91 -5.46 12.06
C ALA A 135 -19.33 -4.05 11.57
N ILE A 136 -20.03 -3.94 10.43
CA ILE A 136 -20.59 -2.66 9.98
C ILE A 136 -21.53 -2.03 11.03
N ALA A 137 -22.19 -2.83 11.89
CA ALA A 137 -23.10 -2.33 12.91
C ALA A 137 -22.39 -1.59 14.06
N GLN A 138 -21.05 -1.66 14.12
CA GLN A 138 -20.24 -0.87 15.06
C GLN A 138 -20.12 0.61 14.62
N TYR A 139 -20.36 0.90 13.34
CA TYR A 139 -20.35 2.26 12.83
C TYR A 139 -21.69 2.97 13.06
N VAL A 140 -21.67 4.31 13.05
CA VAL A 140 -22.90 5.11 12.96
C VAL A 140 -23.69 4.75 11.70
N LYS A 141 -25.02 4.83 11.77
CA LYS A 141 -25.95 4.32 10.75
C LYS A 141 -25.63 4.79 9.32
N THR A 142 -25.23 6.05 9.14
CA THR A 142 -24.89 6.58 7.81
C THR A 142 -23.67 5.89 7.20
N VAL A 143 -22.65 5.61 8.00
CA VAL A 143 -21.44 4.89 7.58
C VAL A 143 -21.72 3.40 7.39
N ALA A 144 -22.49 2.80 8.30
CA ALA A 144 -22.92 1.41 8.17
C ALA A 144 -23.69 1.16 6.87
N ASN A 145 -24.61 2.07 6.50
CA ASN A 145 -25.36 2.02 5.25
C ASN A 145 -24.45 2.20 4.02
N LEU A 146 -23.50 3.13 4.07
CA LEU A 146 -22.55 3.38 2.99
C LEU A 146 -21.69 2.14 2.71
N PHE A 147 -21.06 1.58 3.74
CA PHE A 147 -20.18 0.43 3.59
C PHE A 147 -20.93 -0.89 3.40
N GLY A 148 -22.15 -1.02 3.94
CA GLY A 148 -22.99 -2.20 3.77
C GLY A 148 -23.66 -2.32 2.39
N SER A 149 -23.70 -1.25 1.60
CA SER A 149 -24.29 -1.27 0.25
C SER A 149 -23.25 -1.65 -0.80
N ARG A 150 -23.51 -2.71 -1.60
CA ARG A 150 -22.66 -3.10 -2.74
C ARG A 150 -22.51 -1.98 -3.79
N GLU A 151 -23.55 -1.19 -3.98
CA GLU A 151 -23.58 -0.09 -4.96
C GLU A 151 -22.81 1.15 -4.46
N HIS A 152 -22.98 1.48 -3.18
CA HIS A 152 -22.46 2.74 -2.62
C HIS A 152 -21.11 2.61 -1.93
N CYS A 153 -20.70 1.39 -1.53
CA CYS A 153 -19.40 1.17 -0.90
C CYS A 153 -18.26 1.70 -1.82
N PRO A 154 -17.37 2.56 -1.31
CA PRO A 154 -16.18 2.96 -2.07
C PRO A 154 -15.32 1.72 -2.37
N GLU A 155 -14.89 1.56 -3.63
CA GLU A 155 -14.20 0.34 -4.07
C GLU A 155 -12.90 0.07 -3.30
N LYS A 156 -12.21 1.12 -2.85
CA LYS A 156 -11.03 1.02 -1.98
C LYS A 156 -11.27 0.34 -0.62
N PHE A 157 -12.54 0.14 -0.23
CA PHE A 157 -12.93 -0.57 0.99
C PHE A 157 -13.78 -1.83 0.70
N LEU A 158 -13.96 -2.18 -0.57
CA LEU A 158 -14.93 -3.19 -0.99
C LEU A 158 -14.70 -4.54 -0.33
N LEU A 159 -13.48 -5.06 -0.45
CA LEU A 159 -13.07 -6.38 0.05
C LEU A 159 -12.90 -6.39 1.58
N TRP A 160 -12.90 -5.20 2.20
CA TRP A 160 -12.96 -5.05 3.65
C TRP A 160 -14.36 -5.34 4.19
N PHE A 161 -15.42 -5.09 3.43
CA PHE A 161 -16.79 -5.26 3.91
C PHE A 161 -17.57 -6.38 3.21
N HIS A 162 -17.16 -6.77 2.02
CA HIS A 162 -17.88 -7.72 1.17
C HIS A 162 -16.97 -8.85 0.72
N HIS A 163 -17.54 -10.06 0.64
CA HIS A 163 -17.00 -11.15 -0.17
C HIS A 163 -17.61 -11.03 -1.57
N VAL A 164 -16.77 -11.04 -2.60
CA VAL A 164 -17.12 -10.63 -3.97
C VAL A 164 -16.67 -11.68 -4.96
N GLY A 165 -17.57 -12.04 -5.87
CA GLY A 165 -17.29 -12.97 -6.95
C GLY A 165 -16.31 -12.41 -7.99
N TRP A 166 -15.44 -13.28 -8.51
CA TRP A 166 -14.37 -12.89 -9.43
C TRP A 166 -14.85 -12.22 -10.72
N THR A 167 -16.03 -12.59 -11.20
CA THR A 167 -16.64 -12.10 -12.44
C THR A 167 -17.66 -10.98 -12.23
N GLU A 168 -17.92 -10.59 -10.98
CA GLU A 168 -18.79 -9.43 -10.69
C GLU A 168 -18.19 -8.16 -11.27
N LYS A 169 -19.03 -7.34 -11.91
CA LYS A 169 -18.63 -6.08 -12.52
C LYS A 169 -18.58 -4.97 -11.48
N LEU A 170 -17.45 -4.25 -11.46
CA LEU A 170 -17.25 -3.04 -10.65
C LEU A 170 -17.67 -1.79 -11.45
N LYS A 171 -17.57 -0.60 -10.85
CA LYS A 171 -18.08 0.66 -11.44
C LYS A 171 -17.41 1.02 -12.76
N SER A 172 -16.17 0.57 -12.97
CA SER A 172 -15.44 0.70 -14.22
C SER A 172 -15.98 -0.15 -15.39
N GLY A 173 -16.86 -1.11 -15.10
CA GLY A 173 -17.30 -2.14 -16.06
C GLY A 173 -16.33 -3.31 -16.23
N LYS A 174 -15.19 -3.32 -15.52
CA LYS A 174 -14.31 -4.48 -15.42
C LYS A 174 -14.81 -5.46 -14.35
N THR A 175 -14.43 -6.73 -14.44
CA THR A 175 -14.68 -7.69 -13.36
C THR A 175 -13.78 -7.41 -12.17
N LEU A 176 -14.12 -7.96 -11.00
CA LEU A 176 -13.24 -7.89 -9.82
C LEU A 176 -11.83 -8.40 -10.13
N TRP A 177 -11.72 -9.54 -10.83
CA TRP A 177 -10.41 -10.09 -11.21
C TRP A 177 -9.61 -9.14 -12.10
N GLU A 178 -10.26 -8.57 -13.12
CA GLU A 178 -9.62 -7.57 -13.99
C GLU A 178 -9.14 -6.35 -13.18
N GLU A 179 -9.96 -5.83 -12.25
CA GLU A 179 -9.55 -4.70 -11.41
C GLU A 179 -8.39 -5.02 -10.47
N ILE A 180 -8.37 -6.19 -9.84
CA ILE A 180 -7.24 -6.63 -9.02
C ILE A 180 -5.95 -6.62 -9.87
N CYS A 181 -5.98 -7.23 -11.05
CA CYS A 181 -4.82 -7.20 -11.95
C CYS A 181 -4.43 -5.76 -12.30
N HIS A 182 -5.37 -4.93 -12.75
CA HIS A 182 -5.05 -3.56 -13.14
C HIS A 182 -4.46 -2.73 -12.00
N HIS A 183 -4.93 -2.88 -10.75
CA HIS A 183 -4.32 -2.22 -9.60
C HIS A 183 -2.88 -2.65 -9.35
N TYR A 184 -2.62 -3.96 -9.29
CA TYR A 184 -1.26 -4.46 -9.03
C TYR A 184 -0.27 -4.01 -10.11
N TYR A 185 -0.68 -4.01 -11.38
CA TYR A 185 0.16 -3.56 -12.48
C TYR A 185 0.34 -2.04 -12.50
N ALA A 186 -0.74 -1.27 -12.34
CA ALA A 186 -0.66 0.18 -12.30
C ALA A 186 0.21 0.69 -11.16
N GLY A 187 0.16 0.04 -9.99
CA GLY A 187 1.03 0.39 -8.87
C GLY A 187 2.52 0.18 -9.19
N ALA A 188 2.89 -0.93 -9.82
CA ALA A 188 4.27 -1.19 -10.23
C ALA A 188 4.73 -0.21 -11.33
N ASP A 189 3.87 0.07 -12.30
CA ASP A 189 4.15 1.03 -13.37
C ASP A 189 4.34 2.46 -12.83
N GLU A 190 3.56 2.85 -11.82
CA GLU A 190 3.66 4.19 -11.22
C GLU A 190 4.95 4.40 -10.43
N VAL A 191 5.50 3.36 -9.80
CA VAL A 191 6.85 3.47 -9.19
C VAL A 191 7.91 3.76 -10.25
N LYS A 192 7.78 3.22 -11.46
CA LYS A 192 8.66 3.54 -12.59
C LYS A 192 8.54 5.01 -13.00
N THR A 193 7.33 5.57 -12.98
CA THR A 193 7.10 6.99 -13.20
C THR A 193 7.85 7.83 -12.15
N PHE A 194 7.81 7.43 -10.87
CA PHE A 194 8.56 8.11 -9.81
C PHE A 194 10.07 8.11 -10.07
N GLN A 195 10.62 6.99 -10.53
CA GLN A 195 12.04 6.92 -10.92
C GLN A 195 12.37 7.91 -12.03
N GLN A 196 11.53 7.97 -13.07
CA GLN A 196 11.73 8.89 -14.19
C GLN A 196 11.66 10.34 -13.75
N GLN A 197 10.65 10.70 -12.95
CA GLN A 197 10.50 12.04 -12.39
C GLN A 197 11.68 12.42 -11.49
N TRP A 198 12.12 11.51 -10.62
CA TRP A 198 13.27 11.75 -9.75
C TRP A 198 14.55 11.92 -10.55
N ASN A 199 14.80 11.09 -11.57
CA ASN A 199 16.02 11.18 -12.39
C ASN A 199 16.18 12.53 -13.10
N VAL A 200 15.08 13.18 -13.51
CA VAL A 200 15.13 14.52 -14.12
C VAL A 200 15.57 15.61 -13.12
N MET A 201 15.55 15.31 -11.81
CA MET A 201 15.99 16.23 -10.75
C MET A 201 17.51 16.24 -10.53
N GLU A 202 18.28 15.46 -11.30
CA GLU A 202 19.73 15.40 -11.17
C GLU A 202 20.37 16.80 -11.26
N GLY A 203 21.28 17.10 -10.33
CA GLY A 203 21.95 18.40 -10.26
C GLY A 203 21.14 19.54 -9.62
N LYS A 204 19.86 19.32 -9.25
CA LYS A 204 19.04 20.33 -8.54
C LYS A 204 19.20 20.33 -7.03
N ILE A 205 19.77 19.25 -6.48
CA ILE A 205 20.09 19.06 -5.05
C ILE A 205 21.50 18.46 -4.95
N ASP A 206 22.00 18.27 -3.72
CA ASP A 206 23.27 17.57 -3.54
C ASP A 206 23.24 16.14 -4.09
N ARG A 207 24.41 15.69 -4.54
CA ARG A 207 24.59 14.39 -5.17
C ARG A 207 24.28 13.23 -4.22
N GLU A 208 24.64 13.37 -2.95
CA GLU A 208 24.50 12.28 -1.96
C GLU A 208 23.03 11.89 -1.78
N ARG A 209 22.15 12.86 -1.50
CA ARG A 209 20.72 12.57 -1.30
C ARG A 209 20.04 12.21 -2.61
N PHE A 210 20.45 12.79 -3.73
CA PHE A 210 19.94 12.43 -5.04
C PHE A 210 20.18 10.94 -5.34
N GLU A 211 21.42 10.47 -5.24
CA GLU A 211 21.78 9.07 -5.51
C GLU A 211 21.17 8.11 -4.47
N HIS A 212 21.08 8.52 -3.21
CA HIS A 212 20.46 7.71 -2.17
C HIS A 212 18.97 7.44 -2.47
N VAL A 213 18.19 8.48 -2.79
CA VAL A 213 16.77 8.32 -3.13
C VAL A 213 16.62 7.54 -4.44
N LYS A 214 17.47 7.80 -5.44
CA LYS A 214 17.46 7.06 -6.71
C LYS A 214 17.66 5.56 -6.50
N MET A 215 18.62 5.18 -5.67
CA MET A 215 18.85 3.77 -5.29
C MET A 215 17.62 3.17 -4.58
N LEU A 216 17.00 3.91 -3.65
CA LEU A 216 15.82 3.42 -2.92
C LEU A 216 14.60 3.25 -3.82
N LEU A 217 14.39 4.14 -4.80
CA LEU A 217 13.32 4.00 -5.79
C LEU A 217 13.56 2.80 -6.72
N GLU A 218 14.82 2.47 -7.04
CA GLU A 218 15.16 1.24 -7.77
C GLU A 218 14.82 -0.02 -6.97
N ILE A 219 15.12 -0.02 -5.67
CA ILE A 219 14.69 -1.11 -4.77
C ILE A 219 13.16 -1.20 -4.76
N GLN A 220 12.46 -0.08 -4.55
CA GLN A 220 10.99 -0.04 -4.52
C GLN A 220 10.37 -0.56 -5.82
N TYR A 221 10.93 -0.22 -6.98
CA TYR A 221 10.42 -0.69 -8.28
C TYR A 221 10.51 -2.23 -8.39
N ASN A 222 11.66 -2.79 -8.04
CA ASN A 222 11.86 -4.25 -8.04
C ASN A 222 10.94 -4.94 -7.03
N GLU A 223 10.73 -4.35 -5.85
CA GLU A 223 9.77 -4.84 -4.87
C GLU A 223 8.32 -4.75 -5.34
N ALA A 224 7.93 -3.67 -6.02
CA ALA A 224 6.57 -3.51 -6.56
C ALA A 224 6.27 -4.56 -7.64
N ILE A 225 7.25 -4.90 -8.49
CA ILE A 225 7.14 -6.02 -9.44
C ILE A 225 6.98 -7.35 -8.71
N TRP A 226 7.76 -7.58 -7.65
CA TRP A 226 7.65 -8.79 -6.83
C TRP A 226 6.26 -8.92 -6.20
N TRP A 227 5.77 -7.86 -5.55
CA TRP A 227 4.41 -7.78 -5.00
C TRP A 227 3.34 -8.07 -6.06
N ARG A 228 3.40 -7.37 -7.19
CA ARG A 228 2.50 -7.57 -8.34
C ARG A 228 2.46 -9.03 -8.77
N ASN A 229 3.61 -9.60 -9.09
CA ASN A 229 3.70 -10.95 -9.65
C ASN A 229 3.21 -12.01 -8.63
N ALA A 230 3.69 -11.93 -7.38
CA ALA A 230 3.33 -12.88 -6.35
C ALA A 230 1.83 -12.87 -6.03
N CYS A 231 1.25 -11.69 -5.84
CA CYS A 231 -0.18 -11.56 -5.50
C CYS A 231 -1.08 -11.95 -6.68
N VAL A 232 -0.76 -11.51 -7.90
CA VAL A 232 -1.56 -11.84 -9.09
C VAL A 232 -1.52 -13.35 -9.34
N LEU A 233 -0.36 -14.00 -9.31
CA LEU A 233 -0.26 -15.45 -9.49
C LEU A 233 -0.98 -16.21 -8.37
N TYR A 234 -0.87 -15.75 -7.13
CA TYR A 234 -1.58 -16.35 -6.00
C TYR A 234 -3.09 -16.30 -6.20
N PHE A 235 -3.67 -15.12 -6.43
CA PHE A 235 -5.12 -14.99 -6.61
C PHE A 235 -5.62 -15.62 -7.93
N GLN A 236 -4.79 -15.68 -8.97
CA GLN A 236 -5.08 -16.43 -10.19
C GLN A 236 -5.34 -17.91 -9.92
N SER A 237 -4.61 -18.51 -8.97
CA SER A 237 -4.82 -19.93 -8.61
C SER A 237 -6.22 -20.21 -8.05
N PHE A 238 -6.89 -19.20 -7.50
CA PHE A 238 -8.28 -19.28 -7.00
C PHE A 238 -9.29 -18.90 -8.07
N SER A 239 -9.08 -17.77 -8.75
CA SER A 239 -10.01 -17.26 -9.75
C SER A 239 -10.10 -18.17 -10.98
N GLY A 240 -9.00 -18.84 -11.34
CA GLY A 240 -8.89 -19.63 -12.57
C GLY A 240 -8.99 -18.79 -13.86
N LEU A 241 -8.95 -17.46 -13.74
CA LEU A 241 -9.10 -16.52 -14.85
C LEU A 241 -7.73 -16.11 -15.41
N PRO A 242 -7.61 -15.87 -16.72
CA PRO A 242 -6.37 -15.39 -17.31
C PRO A 242 -6.08 -13.96 -16.85
N ILE A 243 -4.81 -13.61 -16.70
CA ILE A 243 -4.38 -12.21 -16.57
C ILE A 243 -4.86 -11.46 -17.83
N PRO A 244 -5.49 -10.27 -17.69
CA PRO A 244 -6.00 -9.50 -18.82
C PRO A 244 -4.98 -9.31 -19.95
N LYS A 245 -5.46 -9.35 -21.19
CA LYS A 245 -4.60 -9.12 -22.37
C LYS A 245 -3.99 -7.72 -22.31
N GLY A 246 -2.71 -7.62 -22.66
CA GLY A 246 -1.95 -6.37 -22.65
C GLY A 246 -1.15 -6.13 -21.36
N LEU A 247 -1.45 -6.86 -20.29
CA LEU A 247 -0.60 -6.88 -19.11
C LEU A 247 0.53 -7.90 -19.31
N GLU A 248 1.73 -7.51 -18.90
CA GLU A 248 2.93 -8.36 -18.96
C GLU A 248 2.73 -9.64 -18.15
N LYS A 249 3.19 -10.79 -18.65
CA LYS A 249 3.11 -12.02 -17.86
C LYS A 249 4.18 -12.03 -16.77
N PRO A 250 3.86 -12.50 -15.55
CA PRO A 250 4.88 -12.72 -14.52
C PRO A 250 6.02 -13.61 -15.02
N GLU A 251 7.25 -13.22 -14.71
CA GLU A 251 8.46 -13.88 -15.22
C GLU A 251 8.69 -15.28 -14.63
N ASN A 252 8.20 -15.52 -13.40
CA ASN A 252 8.40 -16.75 -12.65
C ASN A 252 7.06 -17.36 -12.19
N THR A 253 7.11 -18.58 -11.66
CA THR A 253 5.93 -19.31 -11.15
C THR A 253 5.53 -18.83 -9.74
N LEU A 254 4.31 -19.17 -9.31
CA LEU A 254 3.89 -18.93 -7.92
C LEU A 254 4.82 -19.64 -6.93
N ASP A 255 5.19 -20.89 -7.22
CA ASP A 255 6.11 -21.66 -6.37
C ASP A 255 7.47 -20.98 -6.21
N TYR A 256 8.00 -20.33 -7.25
CA TYR A 256 9.23 -19.54 -7.13
C TYR A 256 9.06 -18.44 -6.09
N TYR A 257 7.99 -17.63 -6.19
CA TYR A 257 7.75 -16.52 -5.27
C TYR A 257 7.46 -16.97 -3.83
N MET A 258 6.80 -18.11 -3.66
CA MET A 258 6.52 -18.69 -2.34
C MET A 258 7.76 -19.19 -1.61
N ASN A 259 8.83 -19.51 -2.35
CA ASN A 259 10.08 -20.05 -1.81
C ASN A 259 11.21 -19.01 -1.72
N LEU A 260 10.93 -17.72 -1.94
CA LEU A 260 11.91 -16.66 -1.68
C LEU A 260 12.12 -16.47 -0.16
N GLU A 261 13.37 -16.37 0.25
CA GLU A 261 13.76 -16.20 1.66
C GLU A 261 14.47 -14.86 1.88
N PHE A 262 14.15 -14.22 3.01
CA PHE A 262 14.66 -12.89 3.37
C PHE A 262 15.27 -12.89 4.77
N PRO A 263 16.45 -13.52 4.96
CA PRO A 263 17.10 -13.63 6.27
C PRO A 263 17.50 -12.27 6.87
N TYR A 264 17.56 -11.23 6.03
CA TYR A 264 17.91 -9.86 6.40
C TYR A 264 16.74 -8.89 6.24
N ALA A 265 15.50 -9.39 6.26
CA ALA A 265 14.32 -8.52 6.20
C ALA A 265 14.38 -7.46 7.32
N PRO A 266 14.04 -6.19 7.03
CA PRO A 266 14.02 -5.14 8.05
C PRO A 266 13.13 -5.52 9.24
N GLY A 267 13.56 -5.16 10.46
CA GLY A 267 12.75 -5.32 11.67
C GLY A 267 12.84 -6.69 12.37
N ILE A 268 13.60 -7.65 11.83
CA ILE A 268 13.92 -8.91 12.52
C ILE A 268 15.43 -9.02 12.79
N ARG A 269 15.81 -9.68 13.90
CA ARG A 269 17.20 -10.05 14.14
C ARG A 269 17.57 -11.20 13.21
N PRO A 270 18.71 -11.16 12.48
CA PRO A 270 19.16 -12.29 11.69
C PRO A 270 19.26 -13.54 12.58
N GLN A 271 18.64 -14.63 12.14
CA GLN A 271 18.78 -15.93 12.80
C GLN A 271 19.93 -16.66 12.13
N TRP A 272 21.05 -16.80 12.85
CA TRP A 272 22.21 -17.61 12.50
C TRP A 272 22.44 -18.63 13.59
#